data_AF-A0A6M3J211-F1
#
_entry.id   AF-A0A6M3J211-F1
#
_cell.length_a   1.000
_cell.length_b   1.000
_cell.length_c   1.000
_cell.angle_alpha   90.00
_cell.angle_beta   90.00
_cell.angle_gamma   90.00
#
_symmetry.space_group_name_H-M   'P 1'
#
loop_
_entity.id
_entity.type
_entity.pdbx_description
1 polymer ?
#
loop_
_entity_poly.entity_id
_entity_poly.type
_entity_poly.pdbx_seq_one_letter_code
_entity_poly.pdbx_strand_id
1 'polypeptide(L)' 'MEAKVKCPECNSPDTRKYGVVWRDRKKVQGYQCKRCGRYFREEEK' A
#
# COMPACT_ATOMS: atom_id res chain seq x y z
N MET A 1 12.52 4.63 10.74
CA MET A 1 11.11 5.07 10.88
C MET A 1 10.40 4.71 9.59
N GLU A 2 9.77 3.54 9.53
CA GLU A 2 9.02 3.10 8.34
C GLU A 2 7.92 4.11 8.04
N ALA A 3 7.93 4.68 6.84
CA ALA A 3 6.85 5.51 6.35
C ALA A 3 5.58 4.65 6.37
N LYS A 4 4.73 4.88 7.38
CA LYS A 4 3.48 4.15 7.57
C LYS A 4 2.53 4.56 6.46
N VAL A 5 2.54 3.81 5.37
CA VAL A 5 1.55 3.94 4.32
C VAL A 5 0.20 3.56 4.95
N LYS A 6 -0.61 4.57 5.23
CA LYS A 6 -1.94 4.37 5.81
C LYS A 6 -2.89 3.95 4.70
N CYS A 7 -3.78 3.01 5.01
CA CYS A 7 -4.82 2.66 4.06
C CYS A 7 -5.73 3.88 3.81
N PRO A 8 -5.99 4.30 2.56
CA PRO A 8 -6.80 5.48 2.26
C PRO A 8 -8.25 5.37 2.72
N GLU A 9 -8.75 4.15 2.93
CA GLU A 9 -10.17 3.91 3.22
C GLU A 9 -10.47 3.89 4.72
N CYS A 10 -9.62 3.22 5.50
CA CYS A 10 -9.82 3.08 6.94
C CYS A 10 -8.78 3.85 7.75
N ASN A 11 -7.97 4.67 7.08
CA ASN A 11 -6.87 5.46 7.62
C ASN A 11 -5.92 4.69 8.55
N SER A 12 -5.89 3.37 8.42
CA SER A 12 -5.21 2.51 9.38
C SER A 12 -3.74 2.37 9.01
N PRO A 13 -2.83 2.49 9.99
CA PRO A 13 -1.39 2.31 9.78
C PRO A 13 -0.99 0.83 9.66
N ASP A 14 -1.92 -0.09 9.93
CA ASP A 14 -1.68 -1.53 9.91
C ASP A 14 -1.81 -2.07 8.49
N THR A 15 -0.73 -1.93 7.73
CA THR A 15 -0.64 -2.30 6.32
C THR A 15 0.58 -3.20 6.13
N ARG A 16 0.46 -4.21 5.26
CA ARG A 16 1.55 -5.13 4.91
C ARG A 16 1.92 -4.98 3.45
N LYS A 17 3.20 -5.16 3.14
CA LYS A 17 3.66 -5.32 1.76
C LYS A 17 3.11 -6.64 1.22
N TYR A 18 2.36 -6.58 0.13
CA TYR A 18 1.79 -7.77 -0.52
C TYR A 18 2.64 -8.24 -1.69
N GLY A 19 3.30 -7.31 -2.36
CA GLY A 19 4.12 -7.59 -3.53
C GLY A 19 4.25 -6.35 -4.39
N VAL A 20 4.94 -6.50 -5.50
CA VAL A 20 5.19 -5.40 -6.43
C VAL A 20 4.27 -5.56 -7.64
N VAL A 21 3.64 -4.46 -8.01
CA VAL A 21 2.72 -4.36 -9.14
C VAL A 21 3.36 -3.48 -10.20
N TRP A 22 3.11 -3.78 -11.46
CA TRP A 22 3.58 -2.96 -12.56
C TRP A 22 2.55 -1.90 -12.89
N ARG A 23 2.96 -0.64 -12.96
CA ARG A 23 2.12 0.49 -13.40
C ARG A 23 2.93 1.35 -14.34
N ASP A 24 2.43 1.58 -15.56
CA ASP A 24 3.07 2.49 -16.53
C ASP A 24 4.56 2.19 -16.75
N ARG A 25 4.91 0.89 -16.86
CA ARG A 25 6.30 0.35 -16.94
C ARG A 25 7.17 0.58 -15.70
N LYS A 26 6.63 1.11 -14.60
CA LYS A 26 7.30 1.26 -13.30
C LYS A 26 6.84 0.18 -12.33
N LYS A 27 7.80 -0.34 -11.56
CA LYS A 27 7.55 -1.29 -10.48
C LYS A 27 7.13 -0.52 -9.23
N VAL A 28 5.88 -0.64 -8.81
CA VAL A 28 5.34 0.02 -7.62
C VAL A 28 5.06 -1.01 -6.51
N GLN A 29 5.27 -0.63 -5.26
CA GLN A 29 4.97 -1.50 -4.12
C GLN A 29 3.45 -1.50 -3.85
N GLY A 30 2.86 -2.69 -3.92
CA GLY A 30 1.50 -2.96 -3.48
C GLY A 30 1.45 -3.28 -1.99
N TYR A 31 0.42 -2.77 -1.34
CA TYR A 31 0.16 -2.89 0.07
C TYR A 31 -1.23 -3.47 0.30
N GLN A 32 -1.38 -4.23 1.37
CA GLN A 32 -2.65 -4.74 1.84
C GLN A 32 -2.91 -4.22 3.25
N CYS A 33 -4.05 -3.58 3.42
CA CYS A 33 -4.61 -3.23 4.71
C CYS A 33 -5.00 -4.48 5.49
N LYS A 34 -4.38 -4.73 6.64
CA LYS A 34 -4.73 -5.88 7.49
C LYS A 34 -6.08 -5.71 8.19
N ARG A 35 -6.47 -4.46 8.48
CA ARG A 35 -7.73 -4.15 9.18
C ARG A 35 -8.97 -4.30 8.31
N CYS A 36 -8.85 -3.90 7.05
CA CYS A 36 -9.96 -3.81 6.10
C CYS A 36 -9.82 -4.79 4.92
N GLY A 37 -8.71 -5.52 4.83
CA GLY A 37 -8.42 -6.48 3.76
C GLY A 37 -8.07 -5.86 2.41
N ARG A 38 -8.23 -4.54 2.25
CA ARG A 38 -8.15 -3.87 0.96
C ARG A 38 -6.71 -3.71 0.45
N TYR A 39 -6.55 -3.86 -0.85
CA TYR A 39 -5.28 -3.69 -1.54
C TYR A 39 -5.19 -2.27 -2.09
N PHE A 40 -4.07 -1.60 -1.82
CA PHE A 40 -3.77 -0.27 -2.32
C PHE A 40 -2.27 -0.19 -2.67
N ARG A 41 -1.84 0.89 -3.31
CA ARG A 41 -0.48 1.03 -3.82
C ARG A 41 0.18 2.22 -3.13
N GLU A 42 1.51 2.24 -3.07
CA GLU A 42 2.20 3.51 -2.85
C GLU A 42 1.98 4.38 -4.08
N GLU A 43 1.22 5.46 -3.94
CA GLU A 43 1.33 6.56 -4.89
C GLU A 43 2.61 7.30 -4.54
N GLU A 44 3.60 7.20 -5.42
CA GLU A 44 4.75 8.10 -5.37
C GLU A 44 4.23 9.50 -5.68
N LYS A 45 4.29 10.36 -4.65
CA LYS A 45 3.91 11.77 -4.69
C LYS A 45 4.70 12.56 -5.72
#